data_AF-A0A7Y5NDZ9-F1
#
_entry.id   AF-A0A7Y5NDZ9-F1
#
_cell.length_a   1.000
_cell.length_b   1.000
_cell.length_c   1.000
_cell.angle_alpha   90.00
_cell.angle_beta   90.00
_cell.angle_gamma   90.00
#
_symmetry.space_group_name_H-M   'P 1'
#
loop_
_entity.id
_entity.type
_entity.pdbx_description
1 polymer ?
#
loop_
_entity_poly.entity_id
_entity_poly.type
_entity_poly.pdbx_seq_one_letter_code
_entity_poly.pdbx_strand_id
1 'polypeptide(L)'
;MERLISLVGMAAMVFIAWLISYDRRNFPWRVVLWGTGLQLLFAFFILWTDAGKVIFQWTGEKVTAFLDFTRFGTEFLFGNIVKTEYSETFGLQFAFRILPTIIFFSAVMSILYHLGVMQKIVEVIARGMAKTMGTSGAESLSCSANIFVGQTEAPLLIRPFIAKATNSELMAIMCGGFATVAGGVLAGYIAMGIPAAHLLA
;
A
#
# COMPACT_ATOMS: atom_id res chain seq x y z
N MET A 1 -22.12 0.74 22.15
CA MET A 1 -21.85 -0.71 22.02
C MET A 1 -20.82 -0.98 20.94
N GLU A 2 -20.98 -0.41 19.74
CA GLU A 2 -20.06 -0.58 18.60
C GLU A 2 -18.57 -0.30 18.92
N ARG A 3 -18.26 0.80 19.60
CA ARG A 3 -16.87 1.13 20.00
C ARG A 3 -16.22 0.04 20.86
N LEU A 4 -16.99 -0.59 21.75
CA LEU A 4 -16.51 -1.68 22.58
C LEU A 4 -16.26 -2.94 21.73
N ILE A 5 -17.15 -3.22 20.77
CA ILE A 5 -16.97 -4.32 19.82
C ILE A 5 -15.69 -4.12 19.00
N SER A 6 -15.40 -2.91 18.51
CA SER A 6 -14.16 -2.62 17.77
C SER A 6 -12.92 -2.80 18.64
N LEU A 7 -12.93 -2.32 19.89
CA LEU A 7 -11.82 -2.52 20.83
C LEU A 7 -11.57 -3.99 21.14
N VAL A 8 -12.63 -4.76 21.40
CA VAL A 8 -12.55 -6.20 21.62
C VAL A 8 -12.08 -6.92 20.36
N GLY A 9 -12.51 -6.49 19.18
CA GLY A 9 -12.03 -7.03 17.90
C GLY A 9 -10.53 -6.85 17.70
N MET A 10 -10.00 -5.66 17.96
CA MET A 10 -8.54 -5.42 17.90
C MET A 10 -7.77 -6.27 18.92
N ALA A 11 -8.27 -6.36 20.15
CA ALA A 11 -7.67 -7.21 21.18
C ALA A 11 -7.72 -8.69 20.79
N ALA A 12 -8.81 -9.15 20.17
CA ALA A 12 -8.97 -10.51 19.68
C ALA A 12 -7.97 -10.82 18.54
N MET A 13 -7.74 -9.88 17.61
CA MET A 13 -6.75 -10.06 16.54
C MET A 13 -5.32 -10.22 17.11
N VAL A 14 -4.95 -9.38 18.09
CA VAL A 14 -3.66 -9.51 18.78
C VAL A 14 -3.57 -10.82 19.57
N PHE A 15 -4.67 -11.22 20.22
CA PHE A 15 -4.74 -12.47 20.97
C PHE A 15 -4.58 -13.69 20.05
N ILE A 16 -5.23 -13.71 18.88
CA ILE A 16 -5.07 -14.76 17.88
C ILE A 16 -3.62 -14.79 17.38
N ALA A 17 -3.02 -13.64 17.08
CA ALA A 17 -1.61 -13.56 16.68
C ALA A 17 -0.66 -14.11 17.75
N TRP A 18 -0.96 -13.86 19.04
CA TRP A 18 -0.22 -14.44 20.15
C TRP A 18 -0.44 -15.96 20.28
N LEU A 19 -1.67 -16.46 20.10
CA LEU A 19 -1.96 -17.89 20.16
C LEU A 19 -1.21 -18.71 19.10
N ILE A 20 -1.13 -18.20 17.87
CA ILE A 20 -0.41 -18.85 16.76
C ILE A 20 1.08 -18.54 16.74
N SER A 21 1.59 -17.73 17.68
CA SER A 21 3.00 -17.37 17.75
C SER A 21 3.88 -18.59 18.04
N TYR A 22 5.01 -18.69 17.33
CA TYR A 22 5.99 -19.76 17.50
C TYR A 22 6.60 -19.77 18.91
N ASP A 23 6.93 -18.59 19.45
CA ASP A 23 7.45 -18.45 20.81
C ASP A 23 6.63 -17.40 21.59
N ARG A 24 5.64 -17.90 22.33
CA ARG A 24 4.74 -17.07 23.14
C ARG A 24 5.42 -16.36 24.30
N ARG A 25 6.61 -16.82 24.73
CA ARG A 25 7.36 -16.21 25.84
C ARG A 25 8.13 -14.99 25.37
N ASN A 26 8.66 -15.03 24.14
CA ASN A 26 9.40 -13.94 23.52
C ASN A 26 8.57 -13.16 22.50
N PHE A 27 7.29 -12.94 22.81
CA PHE A 27 6.40 -12.21 21.91
C PHE A 27 6.85 -10.73 21.80
N PRO A 28 6.98 -10.16 20.59
CA PRO A 28 7.58 -8.85 20.38
C PRO A 28 6.61 -7.70 20.71
N TRP A 29 6.29 -7.52 21.99
CA TRP A 29 5.32 -6.52 22.47
C TRP A 29 5.64 -5.09 22.03
N ARG A 30 6.93 -4.74 21.91
CA ARG A 30 7.34 -3.43 21.38
C ARG A 30 6.81 -3.21 19.96
N VAL A 31 6.97 -4.19 19.08
CA VAL A 31 6.54 -4.13 17.68
C VAL A 31 5.02 -4.06 17.61
N VAL A 32 4.31 -4.87 18.41
CA VAL A 32 2.84 -4.86 18.45
C VAL A 32 2.31 -3.51 18.94
N LEU A 33 2.81 -2.99 20.07
CA LEU A 33 2.32 -1.73 20.63
C LEU A 33 2.63 -0.54 19.71
N TRP A 34 3.84 -0.47 19.14
CA TRP A 34 4.17 0.60 18.20
C TRP A 34 3.44 0.44 16.87
N GLY A 35 3.32 -0.77 16.34
CA GLY A 35 2.62 -1.03 15.08
C GLY A 35 1.14 -0.66 15.16
N THR A 36 0.43 -1.20 16.16
CA THR A 36 -0.97 -0.86 16.40
C THR A 36 -1.13 0.61 16.77
N GLY A 37 -0.23 1.16 17.59
CA GLY A 37 -0.26 2.57 18.00
C GLY A 37 -0.09 3.54 16.83
N LEU A 38 0.89 3.31 15.96
CA LEU A 38 1.12 4.12 14.76
C LEU A 38 -0.04 3.99 13.78
N GLN A 39 -0.57 2.77 13.58
CA GLN A 39 -1.74 2.55 12.73
C GLN A 39 -2.98 3.28 13.24
N LEU A 40 -3.24 3.22 14.55
CA LEU A 40 -4.35 3.94 15.18
C LEU A 40 -4.15 5.45 15.14
N LEU A 41 -2.94 5.94 15.36
CA LEU A 41 -2.61 7.35 15.26
C LEU A 41 -2.84 7.87 13.84
N PHE A 42 -2.42 7.10 12.84
CA PHE A 42 -2.64 7.44 11.44
C PHE A 42 -4.13 7.41 11.09
N ALA A 43 -4.85 6.36 11.49
CA ALA A 43 -6.30 6.25 11.29
C ALA A 43 -7.06 7.40 11.97
N PHE A 44 -6.67 7.76 13.19
CA PHE A 44 -7.24 8.91 13.89
C PHE A 44 -6.98 10.21 13.13
N PHE A 45 -5.76 10.44 12.67
CA PHE A 45 -5.42 11.62 11.88
C PHE A 45 -6.29 11.71 10.62
N ILE A 46 -6.34 10.66 9.80
CA ILE A 46 -6.99 10.70 8.49
C ILE A 46 -8.53 10.60 8.54
N LEU A 47 -9.10 9.85 9.48
CA LEU A 47 -10.55 9.60 9.54
C LEU A 47 -11.27 10.52 10.52
N TRP A 48 -10.61 11.00 11.57
CA TRP A 48 -11.27 11.78 12.61
C TRP A 48 -11.03 13.28 12.46
N THR A 49 -9.80 13.70 12.13
CA THR A 49 -9.47 15.13 12.00
C THR A 49 -9.94 15.71 10.67
N ASP A 50 -10.46 16.94 10.68
CA ASP A 50 -10.90 17.62 9.45
C ASP A 50 -9.72 17.89 8.51
N ALA A 51 -8.55 18.24 9.07
CA ALA A 51 -7.33 18.43 8.31
C ALA A 51 -6.92 17.14 7.58
N GLY A 52 -6.93 16.00 8.26
CA GLY A 52 -6.59 14.71 7.65
C GLY A 52 -7.56 14.33 6.53
N LYS A 53 -8.87 14.50 6.73
CA LYS A 53 -9.88 14.25 5.69
C LYS A 53 -9.65 15.11 4.45
N VAL A 54 -9.43 16.42 4.63
CA VAL A 54 -9.18 17.35 3.53
C VAL A 54 -7.90 16.99 2.78
N ILE A 55 -6.81 16.70 3.49
CA ILE A 55 -5.54 16.31 2.88
C ILE A 55 -5.71 15.03 2.06
N PHE A 56 -6.30 13.98 2.62
CA PHE A 56 -6.44 12.70 1.91
C PHE A 56 -7.45 12.74 0.77
N GLN A 57 -8.53 13.52 0.92
CA GLN A 57 -9.44 13.76 -0.19
C GLN A 57 -8.73 14.50 -1.33
N TRP A 58 -7.99 15.56 -1.02
CA TRP A 58 -7.20 16.30 -2.00
C TRP A 58 -6.15 15.40 -2.67
N THR A 59 -5.41 14.58 -1.90
CA THR A 59 -4.45 13.63 -2.46
C THR A 59 -5.14 12.60 -3.35
N GLY A 60 -6.28 12.06 -2.92
CA GLY A 60 -7.09 11.15 -3.72
C GLY A 60 -7.52 11.75 -5.06
N GLU A 61 -8.02 12.98 -5.06
CA GLU A 61 -8.37 13.72 -6.27
C GLU A 61 -7.16 13.93 -7.20
N LYS A 62 -5.98 14.23 -6.65
CA LYS A 62 -4.74 14.36 -7.45
C LYS A 62 -4.30 13.04 -8.04
N VAL A 63 -4.38 11.93 -7.29
CA VAL A 63 -4.06 10.60 -7.80
C VAL A 63 -5.04 10.20 -8.90
N THR A 64 -6.34 10.39 -8.70
CA THR A 64 -7.35 10.12 -9.74
C THR A 64 -7.10 10.94 -11.00
N ALA A 65 -6.90 12.26 -10.86
CA ALA A 65 -6.61 13.14 -11.99
C ALA A 65 -5.31 12.75 -12.72
N PHE A 66 -4.30 12.28 -11.97
CA PHE A 66 -3.06 11.77 -12.55
C PHE A 66 -3.29 10.47 -13.33
N LEU A 67 -4.07 9.54 -12.79
CA LEU A 67 -4.41 8.29 -13.47
C LEU A 67 -5.29 8.51 -14.70
N ASP A 68 -6.12 9.55 -14.71
CA ASP A 68 -6.96 9.92 -15.86
C ASP A 68 -6.13 10.26 -17.11
N PHE A 69 -4.85 10.63 -16.98
CA PHE A 69 -3.96 10.79 -18.13
C PHE A 69 -3.78 9.50 -18.94
N THR A 70 -3.99 8.33 -18.32
CA THR A 70 -3.99 7.03 -19.00
C THR A 70 -5.01 7.00 -20.14
N ARG A 71 -6.12 7.76 -20.04
CA ARG A 71 -7.16 7.84 -21.08
C ARG A 71 -6.59 8.24 -22.44
N PHE A 72 -5.65 9.18 -22.48
CA PHE A 72 -5.03 9.61 -23.74
C PHE A 72 -4.24 8.46 -24.39
N GLY A 73 -3.55 7.65 -23.59
CA GLY A 73 -2.81 6.49 -24.07
C GLY A 73 -3.73 5.37 -24.55
N THR A 74 -4.83 5.09 -23.84
CA THR A 74 -5.77 4.04 -24.22
C THR A 74 -6.61 4.43 -25.42
N GLU A 75 -7.02 5.68 -25.56
CA GLU A 75 -7.71 6.19 -26.77
C GLU A 75 -6.79 6.13 -27.99
N PHE A 76 -5.51 6.45 -27.82
CA PHE A 76 -4.51 6.31 -28.89
C PHE A 76 -4.34 4.84 -29.34
N LEU A 77 -4.24 3.90 -28.40
CA LEU A 77 -3.99 2.49 -28.69
C LEU A 77 -5.23 1.72 -29.17
N PHE A 78 -6.38 1.96 -28.55
CA PHE A 78 -7.59 1.14 -28.71
C PHE A 78 -8.76 1.90 -29.35
N GLY A 79 -8.58 3.18 -29.65
CA GLY A 79 -9.57 4.00 -30.36
C GLY A 79 -10.92 4.04 -29.63
N ASN A 80 -11.98 3.73 -30.37
CA ASN A 80 -13.36 3.87 -29.88
C ASN A 80 -13.78 2.79 -28.86
N ILE A 81 -13.04 1.68 -28.74
CA ILE A 81 -13.39 0.55 -27.85
C ILE A 81 -13.38 0.96 -26.37
N VAL A 82 -12.55 1.94 -26.02
CA VAL A 82 -12.39 2.43 -24.64
C VAL A 82 -13.24 3.65 -24.31
N LYS A 83 -13.89 4.24 -25.33
CA LYS A 83 -14.73 5.42 -25.14
C LYS A 83 -16.04 5.05 -24.46
N THR A 84 -16.41 5.85 -23.46
CA THR A 84 -17.63 5.63 -22.66
C THR A 84 -18.89 5.59 -23.52
N GLU A 85 -18.90 6.31 -24.66
CA GLU A 85 -19.98 6.35 -25.65
C GLU A 85 -20.37 4.97 -26.19
N TYR A 86 -19.44 4.01 -26.25
CA TYR A 86 -19.71 2.66 -26.75
C TYR A 86 -19.93 1.63 -25.63
N SER A 87 -20.03 2.08 -24.37
CA SER A 87 -20.22 1.20 -23.21
C SER A 87 -21.60 0.50 -23.23
N GLU A 88 -22.61 1.08 -23.86
CA GLU A 88 -23.92 0.43 -24.01
C GLU A 88 -23.88 -0.73 -25.01
N THR A 89 -23.01 -0.65 -26.03
CA THR A 89 -22.85 -1.69 -27.06
C THR A 89 -21.94 -2.83 -26.59
N PHE A 90 -20.89 -2.48 -25.85
CA PHE A 90 -19.79 -3.39 -25.54
C PHE A 90 -19.61 -3.70 -24.05
N GLY A 91 -20.40 -3.06 -23.17
CA GLY A 91 -20.21 -3.12 -21.73
C GLY A 91 -18.95 -2.38 -21.25
N LEU A 92 -18.65 -2.49 -19.96
CA LEU A 92 -17.41 -1.97 -19.40
C LEU A 92 -16.23 -2.82 -19.88
N GLN A 93 -15.44 -2.28 -20.80
CA GLN A 93 -14.26 -2.95 -21.33
C GLN A 93 -13.09 -2.94 -20.35
N PHE A 94 -13.19 -3.81 -19.33
CA PHE A 94 -12.23 -3.92 -18.23
C PHE A 94 -10.79 -4.04 -18.74
N ALA A 95 -10.54 -4.95 -19.68
CA ALA A 95 -9.20 -5.23 -20.19
C ALA A 95 -8.55 -4.02 -20.87
N PHE A 96 -9.34 -3.17 -21.53
CA PHE A 96 -8.84 -2.04 -22.32
C PHE A 96 -8.88 -0.70 -21.57
N ARG A 97 -9.64 -0.62 -20.47
CA ARG A 97 -9.74 0.60 -19.64
C ARG A 97 -8.93 0.53 -18.35
N ILE A 98 -8.88 -0.63 -17.69
CA ILE A 98 -8.33 -0.77 -16.33
C ILE A 98 -6.90 -1.30 -16.35
N LEU A 99 -6.62 -2.34 -17.15
CA LEU A 99 -5.27 -2.92 -17.22
C LEU A 99 -4.20 -1.93 -17.72
N PRO A 100 -4.47 -1.05 -18.71
CA PRO A 100 -3.48 -0.07 -19.14
C PRO A 100 -3.09 0.94 -18.05
N THR A 101 -3.98 1.21 -17.08
CA THR A 101 -3.68 2.07 -15.93
C THR A 101 -2.58 1.46 -15.06
N ILE A 102 -2.58 0.14 -14.90
CA ILE A 102 -1.52 -0.60 -14.21
C ILE A 102 -0.18 -0.37 -14.94
N ILE A 103 -0.17 -0.53 -16.26
CA ILE A 103 1.04 -0.35 -17.09
C ILE A 103 1.57 1.08 -16.98
N PHE A 104 0.70 2.08 -17.10
CA PHE A 104 1.05 3.50 -16.98
C PHE A 104 1.67 3.80 -15.62
N PHE A 105 1.00 3.40 -14.53
CA PHE A 105 1.50 3.63 -13.18
C PHE A 105 2.83 2.93 -12.92
N SER A 106 2.97 1.66 -13.34
CA SER A 106 4.23 0.91 -13.24
C SER A 106 5.37 1.58 -14.00
N ALA A 107 5.11 2.13 -15.20
CA ALA A 107 6.12 2.87 -15.96
C ALA A 107 6.57 4.15 -15.23
N VAL A 108 5.64 4.92 -14.68
CA VAL A 108 5.97 6.13 -13.92
C VAL A 108 6.73 5.80 -12.64
N MET A 109 6.30 4.77 -11.90
CA MET A 109 7.04 4.30 -10.73
C MET A 109 8.47 3.88 -11.09
N SER A 110 8.64 3.14 -12.19
CA SER A 110 9.97 2.76 -12.69
C SER A 110 10.86 3.98 -12.95
N ILE A 111 10.32 5.04 -13.57
CA ILE A 111 11.02 6.32 -13.76
C ILE A 111 11.38 6.96 -12.41
N LEU A 112 10.46 7.03 -11.45
CA LEU A 112 10.72 7.64 -10.14
C LEU A 112 11.77 6.87 -9.33
N TYR A 113 11.83 5.55 -9.47
CA TYR A 113 12.93 4.74 -8.94
C TYR A 113 14.23 4.98 -9.69
N HIS A 114 14.21 5.09 -11.03
CA HIS A 114 15.43 5.41 -11.77
C HIS A 114 16.01 6.78 -11.38
N LEU A 115 15.15 7.77 -11.15
CA LEU A 115 15.53 9.12 -10.72
C LEU A 115 15.94 9.22 -9.23
N GLY A 116 15.77 8.17 -8.43
CA GLY A 116 16.15 8.19 -7.02
C GLY A 116 15.12 8.83 -6.07
N VAL A 117 13.94 9.22 -6.56
CA VAL A 117 12.92 9.90 -5.75
C VAL A 117 12.26 8.92 -4.78
N MET A 118 11.86 7.75 -5.27
CA MET A 118 11.22 6.72 -4.45
C MET A 118 12.16 6.20 -3.37
N GLN A 119 13.44 6.04 -3.67
CA GLN A 119 14.43 5.59 -2.69
C GLN A 119 14.50 6.53 -1.49
N LYS A 120 14.52 7.86 -1.73
CA LYS A 120 14.54 8.85 -0.65
C LYS A 120 13.28 8.79 0.21
N ILE A 121 12.10 8.68 -0.42
CA ILE A 121 10.82 8.59 0.30
C ILE A 121 10.79 7.33 1.17
N VAL A 122 11.08 6.18 0.57
CA VAL A 122 11.05 4.87 1.23
C VAL A 122 12.08 4.81 2.36
N GLU A 123 13.27 5.38 2.18
CA GLU A 123 14.30 5.43 3.22
C GLU A 123 13.86 6.25 4.45
N VAL A 124 13.19 7.39 4.25
CA VAL A 124 12.69 8.21 5.36
C VAL A 124 11.66 7.44 6.18
N ILE A 125 10.72 6.75 5.52
CA ILE A 125 9.69 5.93 6.18
C ILE A 125 10.35 4.77 6.92
N ALA A 126 11.29 4.07 6.26
CA ALA A 126 11.99 2.92 6.83
C ALA A 126 12.79 3.29 8.09
N ARG A 127 13.47 4.44 8.09
CA ARG A 127 14.16 4.97 9.27
C ARG A 127 13.20 5.28 10.41
N GLY A 128 12.02 5.82 10.09
CA GLY A 128 10.95 6.06 11.07
C GLY A 128 10.44 4.77 11.71
N MET A 129 10.16 3.75 10.90
CA MET A 129 9.72 2.43 11.37
C MET A 129 10.81 1.74 12.19
N ALA A 130 12.05 1.67 11.69
CA ALA A 130 13.16 1.04 12.39
C ALA A 130 13.44 1.70 13.75
N LYS A 131 13.36 3.04 13.82
CA LYS A 131 13.59 3.78 15.07
C LYS A 131 12.48 3.53 16.11
N THR A 132 11.23 3.51 15.68
CA THR A 132 10.08 3.33 16.58
C THR A 132 9.94 1.86 17.00
N MET A 133 9.74 0.98 16.03
CA MET A 133 9.43 -0.44 16.23
C MET A 133 10.66 -1.25 16.68
N GLY A 134 11.87 -0.77 16.43
CA GLY A 134 13.11 -1.50 16.75
C GLY A 134 13.40 -2.68 15.81
N THR A 135 12.77 -2.68 14.65
CA THR A 135 12.92 -3.65 13.57
C THR A 135 14.21 -3.45 12.79
N SER A 136 14.65 -4.47 12.07
CA SER A 136 15.87 -4.41 11.27
C SER A 136 15.73 -3.46 10.08
N GLY A 137 16.86 -2.97 9.57
CA GLY A 137 16.86 -2.08 8.41
C GLY A 137 16.28 -2.75 7.16
N ALA A 138 16.54 -4.05 6.98
CA ALA A 138 16.07 -4.79 5.81
C ALA A 138 14.55 -4.97 5.81
N GLU A 139 13.97 -5.46 6.92
CA GLU A 139 12.51 -5.64 6.99
C GLU A 139 11.78 -4.30 6.97
N SER A 140 12.32 -3.27 7.65
CA SER A 140 11.72 -1.92 7.65
C SER A 140 11.74 -1.29 6.25
N LEU A 141 12.83 -1.47 5.49
CA LEU A 141 12.94 -0.95 4.12
C LEU A 141 11.98 -1.68 3.18
N SER A 142 11.89 -3.01 3.26
CA SER A 142 10.96 -3.78 2.45
C SER A 142 9.50 -3.43 2.77
N CYS A 143 9.12 -3.34 4.04
CA CYS A 143 7.76 -2.97 4.44
C CYS A 143 7.40 -1.53 4.05
N SER A 144 8.35 -0.60 4.12
CA SER A 144 8.13 0.79 3.66
C SER A 144 7.97 0.89 2.15
N ALA A 145 8.72 0.07 1.39
CA ALA A 145 8.61 0.02 -0.06
C ALA A 145 7.26 -0.56 -0.53
N ASN A 146 6.74 -1.55 0.20
CA ASN A 146 5.45 -2.19 -0.06
C ASN A 146 4.23 -1.25 -0.02
N ILE A 147 4.39 -0.01 0.46
CA ILE A 147 3.38 1.06 0.36
C ILE A 147 3.16 1.45 -1.12
N PHE A 148 4.20 1.35 -1.94
CA PHE A 148 4.20 1.87 -3.31
C PHE A 148 4.35 0.78 -4.37
N VAL A 149 5.14 -0.25 -4.09
CA VAL A 149 5.45 -1.35 -5.01
C VAL A 149 4.92 -2.69 -4.50
N GLY A 150 4.83 -3.68 -5.39
CA GLY A 150 4.25 -4.98 -5.03
C GLY A 150 5.17 -5.86 -4.19
N GLN A 151 4.59 -6.93 -3.64
CA GLN A 151 5.24 -7.90 -2.77
C GLN A 151 6.47 -8.61 -3.40
N THR A 152 6.58 -8.63 -4.73
CA THR A 152 7.73 -9.18 -5.46
C THR A 152 8.81 -8.13 -5.76
N GLU A 153 8.45 -6.85 -5.74
CA GLU A 153 9.31 -5.73 -6.12
C GLU A 153 9.98 -5.10 -4.91
N ALA A 154 9.25 -4.96 -3.79
CA ALA A 154 9.81 -4.41 -2.56
C ALA A 154 11.04 -5.18 -2.05
N PRO A 155 11.07 -6.53 -2.04
CA PRO A 155 12.24 -7.28 -1.58
C PRO A 155 13.47 -7.07 -2.48
N LEU A 156 13.31 -6.64 -3.73
CA LEU A 156 14.46 -6.37 -4.61
C LEU A 156 15.36 -5.27 -4.07
N LEU A 157 14.81 -4.32 -3.31
CA LEU A 157 15.56 -3.24 -2.65
C LEU A 157 16.51 -3.75 -1.56
N ILE A 158 16.21 -4.92 -0.99
CA ILE A 158 17.00 -5.56 0.06
C ILE A 158 17.61 -6.88 -0.41
N ARG A 159 17.64 -7.15 -1.72
CA ARG A 159 18.08 -8.42 -2.31
C ARG A 159 19.37 -9.00 -1.71
N PRO A 160 20.44 -8.22 -1.44
CA PRO A 160 21.67 -8.74 -0.85
C PRO A 160 21.50 -9.29 0.58
N PHE A 161 20.48 -8.83 1.30
CA PHE A 161 20.24 -9.16 2.71
C PHE A 161 19.27 -10.34 2.89
N ILE A 162 18.43 -10.65 1.89
CA ILE A 162 17.41 -11.72 1.99
C ILE A 162 18.04 -13.07 2.35
N ALA A 163 19.15 -13.44 1.71
CA ALA A 163 19.80 -14.73 1.95
C ALA A 163 20.37 -14.88 3.38
N LYS A 164 20.54 -13.77 4.11
CA LYS A 164 21.05 -13.73 5.49
C LYS A 164 19.97 -13.32 6.49
N ALA A 165 18.74 -13.09 6.04
CA ALA A 165 17.65 -12.70 6.90
C ALA A 165 17.30 -13.84 7.86
N THR A 166 17.01 -13.49 9.10
CA THR A 166 16.42 -14.42 10.07
C THR A 166 15.03 -14.85 9.62
N ASN A 167 14.53 -15.96 10.15
CA ASN A 167 13.16 -16.41 9.87
C ASN A 167 12.11 -15.36 10.25
N SER A 168 12.35 -14.57 11.31
CA SER A 168 11.44 -13.48 11.70
C SER A 168 11.43 -12.35 10.68
N GLU A 169 12.61 -11.92 10.21
CA GLU A 169 12.71 -10.86 9.19
C GLU A 169 12.08 -11.30 7.87
N LEU A 170 12.32 -12.55 7.46
CA LEU A 170 11.71 -13.10 6.25
C LEU A 170 10.18 -13.15 6.36
N MET A 171 9.67 -13.59 7.52
CA MET A 171 8.23 -13.59 7.79
C MET A 171 7.65 -12.18 7.77
N ALA A 172 8.35 -11.19 8.33
CA ALA A 172 7.93 -9.79 8.31
C ALA A 172 7.89 -9.22 6.88
N ILE A 173 8.89 -9.52 6.05
CA ILE A 173 8.94 -9.14 4.63
C ILE A 173 7.75 -9.74 3.87
N MET A 174 7.46 -11.03 4.08
CA MET A 174 6.33 -11.71 3.45
C MET A 174 4.99 -11.15 3.92
N CYS A 175 4.79 -11.00 5.23
CA CYS A 175 3.57 -10.44 5.82
C CYS A 175 3.33 -9.01 5.35
N GLY A 176 4.38 -8.18 5.30
CA GLY A 176 4.29 -6.82 4.78
C GLY A 176 3.82 -6.79 3.33
N GLY A 177 4.26 -7.74 2.50
CA GLY A 177 3.80 -7.85 1.12
C GLY A 177 2.35 -8.31 0.98
N PHE A 178 1.89 -9.24 1.82
CA PHE A 178 0.50 -9.71 1.81
C PHE A 178 -0.49 -8.72 2.44
N ALA A 179 0.00 -7.85 3.33
CA ALA A 179 -0.81 -6.85 4.01
C ALA A 179 -1.08 -5.60 3.15
N THR A 180 -0.34 -5.40 2.05
CA THR A 180 -0.46 -4.21 1.21
C THR A 180 -0.82 -4.56 -0.24
N VAL A 181 -1.00 -3.52 -1.06
CA VAL A 181 -1.25 -3.63 -2.50
C VAL A 181 -0.23 -2.79 -3.26
N ALA A 182 0.16 -3.26 -4.46
CA ALA A 182 1.00 -2.48 -5.35
C ALA A 182 0.25 -1.24 -5.87
N GLY A 183 0.94 -0.11 -6.04
CA GLY A 183 0.32 1.11 -6.54
C GLY A 183 -0.32 0.96 -7.93
N GLY A 184 0.21 0.05 -8.77
CA GLY A 184 -0.39 -0.27 -10.07
C GLY A 184 -1.77 -0.93 -9.93
N VAL A 185 -1.92 -1.89 -9.01
CA VAL A 185 -3.21 -2.56 -8.76
C VAL A 185 -4.18 -1.61 -8.05
N LEU A 186 -3.68 -0.77 -7.13
CA LEU A 186 -4.43 0.30 -6.50
C LEU A 186 -5.04 1.25 -7.55
N ALA A 187 -4.27 1.64 -8.57
CA ALA A 187 -4.76 2.44 -9.68
C ALA A 187 -5.88 1.74 -10.48
N GLY A 188 -5.79 0.42 -10.62
CA GLY A 188 -6.86 -0.40 -11.19
C GLY A 188 -8.14 -0.37 -10.35
N TYR A 189 -8.04 -0.48 -9.02
CA TYR A 189 -9.18 -0.36 -8.11
C TYR A 189 -9.85 1.01 -8.17
N ILE A 190 -9.06 2.09 -8.28
CA ILE A 190 -9.59 3.45 -8.48
C ILE A 190 -10.36 3.52 -9.80
N ALA A 191 -9.82 2.95 -10.88
CA ALA A 191 -10.49 2.91 -12.18
C ALA A 191 -11.79 2.07 -12.17
N MET A 192 -11.96 1.18 -11.20
CA MET A 192 -13.21 0.45 -10.94
C MET A 192 -14.24 1.25 -10.12
N GLY A 193 -13.88 2.46 -9.66
CA GLY A 193 -14.76 3.34 -8.88
C GLY A 193 -14.57 3.23 -7.36
N ILE A 194 -13.54 2.54 -6.87
CA ILE A 194 -13.23 2.49 -5.44
C ILE A 194 -12.61 3.83 -5.02
N PRO A 195 -13.07 4.48 -3.93
CA PRO A 195 -12.56 5.78 -3.53
C PRO A 195 -11.05 5.78 -3.26
N ALA A 196 -10.30 6.60 -3.99
CA ALA A 196 -8.85 6.71 -3.86
C ALA A 196 -8.43 7.08 -2.42
N ALA A 197 -9.19 7.94 -1.75
CA ALA A 197 -8.90 8.35 -0.37
C ALA A 197 -8.90 7.17 0.62
N HIS A 198 -9.71 6.13 0.39
CA HIS A 198 -9.72 4.92 1.23
C HIS A 198 -8.60 3.95 0.89
N LEU A 199 -8.12 3.95 -0.35
CA LEU A 199 -7.01 3.10 -0.78
C LEU A 199 -5.64 3.68 -0.40
N LEU A 200 -5.56 5.00 -0.25
CA LEU A 200 -4.34 5.71 0.18
C LEU A 200 -4.18 5.75 1.71
N ALA A 201 -5.27 5.55 2.45
CA ALA A 201 -5.35 5.53 3.91
C ALA A 201 -4.72 4.26 4.50
#